data_AF-A0A0G1YDL7-F1
#
_entry.id   AF-A0A0G1YDL7-F1
#
_cell.length_a   1.000
_cell.length_b   1.000
_cell.length_c   1.000
_cell.angle_alpha   90.00
_cell.angle_beta   90.00
_cell.angle_gamma   90.00
#
_symmetry.space_group_name_H-M   'P 1'
#
loop_
_entity.id
_entity.type
_entity.pdbx_description
1 polymer ?
#
loop_
_entity_poly.entity_id
_entity_poly.type
_entity_poly.pdbx_seq_one_letter_code
_entity_poly.pdbx_strand_id
1 'polypeptide(L)'
;MYCYSGVVPVPSNHVRDLYELFAAVDSVEEARTLLTDILTPQELESLAERWQLIQALHAGKPQREIARDLGISISKITRGSRMLQYGSGGFTHFLKKLKK
;
A
#
# COMPACT_ATOMS: atom_id res chain seq x y z
N MET A 1 17.56 10.29 13.67
CA MET A 1 17.68 10.83 12.31
C MET A 1 18.27 9.72 11.45
N TYR A 2 17.43 8.86 10.88
CA TYR A 2 17.90 7.81 9.98
C TYR A 2 17.72 8.31 8.54
N CYS A 3 18.83 8.73 7.93
CA CYS A 3 18.90 8.99 6.51
C CYS A 3 18.82 7.65 5.77
N TYR A 4 17.71 7.40 5.07
CA TYR A 4 17.67 6.37 4.03
C TYR A 4 18.40 6.91 2.80
N SER A 5 19.70 6.63 2.71
CA SER A 5 20.44 6.75 1.46
C SER A 5 19.77 5.87 0.41
N GLY A 6 19.34 6.49 -0.69
CA GLY A 6 18.62 5.89 -1.79
C GLY A 6 19.47 4.99 -2.68
N VAL A 7 19.85 3.83 -2.17
CA VAL A 7 20.27 2.69 -3.00
C VAL A 7 19.29 1.58 -2.72
N VAL A 8 18.32 1.39 -3.62
CA VAL A 8 17.51 0.17 -3.60
C VAL A 8 18.47 -0.95 -4.01
N PRO A 9 18.76 -1.93 -3.14
CA PRO A 9 19.62 -3.04 -3.53
C PRO A 9 19.02 -3.71 -4.77
N VAL A 10 19.87 -4.16 -5.70
CA VAL A 10 19.41 -4.95 -6.85
C VAL A 10 18.56 -6.09 -6.30
N PRO A 11 17.26 -6.18 -6.65
CA PRO A 11 16.40 -7.21 -6.11
C PRO A 11 16.97 -8.58 -6.45
N SER A 12 16.89 -9.55 -5.53
CA SER A 12 17.21 -10.94 -5.86
C SER A 12 16.39 -11.38 -7.07
N ASN A 13 16.88 -12.35 -7.84
CA ASN A 13 16.15 -12.88 -9.01
C ASN A 13 14.68 -13.18 -8.66
N HIS A 14 14.43 -13.76 -7.48
CA HIS A 14 13.08 -14.04 -6.98
C HIS A 14 12.19 -12.79 -6.81
N VAL A 15 12.74 -11.67 -6.35
CA VAL A 15 11.96 -10.42 -6.18
C VAL A 15 11.68 -9.77 -7.53
N ARG A 16 12.62 -9.87 -8.48
CA ARG A 16 12.39 -9.43 -9.85
C ARG A 16 11.27 -10.23 -10.52
N ASP A 17 11.31 -11.55 -10.43
CA ASP A 17 10.28 -12.44 -11.00
C ASP A 17 8.90 -12.12 -10.42
N LEU A 18 8.82 -11.79 -9.12
CA LEU A 18 7.59 -11.35 -8.47
C LEU A 18 7.06 -10.04 -9.08
N TYR A 19 7.92 -9.07 -9.38
CA TYR A 19 7.50 -7.83 -10.05
C TYR A 19 7.02 -8.07 -11.47
N GLU A 20 7.67 -8.98 -12.21
CA GLU A 20 7.24 -9.38 -13.54
C GLU A 20 5.86 -10.07 -13.49
N LEU A 21 5.61 -10.92 -12.49
CA LEU A 21 4.29 -11.53 -12.22
C LEU A 21 3.20 -10.48 -11.96
N PHE A 22 3.46 -9.48 -11.10
CA PHE A 22 2.51 -8.40 -10.84
C PHE A 22 2.31 -7.48 -12.05
N ALA A 23 3.32 -7.32 -12.91
CA ALA A 23 3.22 -6.50 -14.12
C ALA A 23 2.40 -7.15 -15.24
N ALA A 24 2.22 -8.47 -15.21
CA ALA A 24 1.42 -9.22 -16.18
C ALA A 24 -0.09 -9.21 -15.91
N VAL A 25 -0.55 -8.56 -14.83
CA VAL A 25 -1.97 -8.47 -14.47
C VAL A 25 -2.66 -7.38 -15.29
N ASP A 26 -3.64 -7.77 -16.10
CA ASP A 26 -4.35 -6.87 -17.03
C ASP A 26 -5.78 -6.51 -16.59
N SER A 27 -6.36 -7.24 -15.61
CA SER A 27 -7.72 -6.99 -15.13
C SER A 27 -7.89 -7.13 -13.61
N VAL A 28 -9.04 -6.67 -13.09
CA VAL A 28 -9.40 -6.82 -11.67
C VAL A 28 -9.62 -8.29 -11.31
N GLU A 29 -10.17 -9.09 -12.23
CA GLU A 29 -10.40 -10.53 -12.06
C GLU A 29 -9.09 -11.32 -11.99
N GLU A 30 -8.11 -10.96 -12.82
CA GLU A 30 -6.76 -11.52 -12.75
C GLU A 30 -6.07 -11.14 -11.46
N ALA A 31 -6.14 -9.84 -11.07
CA ALA A 31 -5.60 -9.37 -9.80
C ALA A 31 -6.22 -10.14 -8.61
N ARG A 32 -7.54 -10.35 -8.64
CA ARG A 32 -8.25 -11.10 -7.60
C ARG A 32 -7.73 -12.52 -7.51
N THR A 33 -7.65 -13.23 -8.64
CA THR A 33 -7.17 -14.62 -8.70
C THR A 33 -5.74 -14.73 -8.19
N LEU A 34 -4.83 -13.90 -8.69
CA LEU A 34 -3.43 -13.89 -8.26
C LEU A 34 -3.30 -13.60 -6.76
N LEU A 35 -3.99 -12.57 -6.25
CA LEU A 35 -3.89 -12.18 -4.86
C LEU A 35 -4.48 -13.22 -3.90
N THR A 36 -5.54 -13.94 -4.29
CA THR A 36 -6.10 -15.03 -3.46
C THR A 36 -5.21 -16.27 -3.41
N ASP A 37 -4.39 -16.49 -4.44
CA ASP A 37 -3.47 -17.64 -4.49
C ASP A 37 -2.16 -17.36 -3.73
N ILE A 38 -1.65 -16.12 -3.81
CA ILE A 38 -0.34 -15.76 -3.23
C ILE A 38 -0.41 -15.28 -1.77
N LEU A 39 -1.56 -14.77 -1.33
CA LEU A 39 -1.74 -14.24 0.02
C LEU A 39 -2.67 -15.11 0.85
N THR A 40 -2.42 -15.16 2.14
CA THR A 40 -3.46 -15.60 3.07
C THR A 40 -4.62 -14.60 3.11
N PRO A 41 -5.85 -15.02 3.46
CA PRO A 41 -6.97 -14.11 3.61
C PRO A 41 -6.67 -12.93 4.55
N GLN A 42 -5.93 -13.18 5.63
CA GLN A 42 -5.58 -12.16 6.60
C GLN A 42 -4.57 -11.13 6.05
N GLU A 43 -3.62 -11.55 5.22
CA GLU A 43 -2.69 -10.64 4.55
C GLU A 43 -3.42 -9.78 3.51
N LEU A 44 -4.32 -10.37 2.73
CA LEU A 44 -5.13 -9.64 1.75
C LEU A 44 -5.97 -8.54 2.42
N GLU A 45 -6.69 -8.87 3.50
CA GLU A 45 -7.45 -7.89 4.29
C GLU A 45 -6.56 -6.79 4.88
N SER A 46 -5.38 -7.16 5.39
CA SER A 46 -4.41 -6.19 5.93
C SER A 46 -3.89 -5.21 4.86
N LEU A 47 -3.64 -5.69 3.63
CA LEU A 47 -3.26 -4.83 2.51
C LEU A 47 -4.42 -3.93 2.07
N ALA A 48 -5.65 -4.45 2.05
CA ALA A 48 -6.85 -3.67 1.75
C ALA A 48 -7.09 -2.56 2.79
N GLU A 49 -7.01 -2.87 4.09
CA GLU A 49 -7.09 -1.90 5.20
C GLU A 49 -6.04 -0.80 5.02
N ARG A 50 -4.80 -1.18 4.69
CA ARG A 50 -3.72 -0.22 4.45
C ARG A 50 -4.03 0.70 3.28
N TRP A 51 -4.55 0.19 2.18
CA TRP A 51 -4.92 1.01 1.03
C TRP A 51 -6.08 1.96 1.34
N GLN A 52 -7.08 1.54 2.12
CA GLN A 52 -8.16 2.41 2.60
C GLN A 52 -7.65 3.53 3.50
N LEU A 53 -6.76 3.21 4.43
CA LEU A 53 -6.09 4.20 5.28
C LEU A 53 -5.34 5.24 4.44
N ILE A 54 -4.59 4.81 3.41
CA ILE A 54 -3.84 5.71 2.54
C ILE A 54 -4.77 6.62 1.72
N GLN A 55 -5.86 6.10 1.16
CA GLN A 55 -6.88 6.90 0.46
C GLN A 55 -7.52 7.94 1.40
N ALA A 56 -7.90 7.54 2.61
CA ALA A 56 -8.52 8.44 3.59
C ALA A 56 -7.56 9.56 4.04
N LEU A 57 -6.28 9.22 4.27
CA LEU A 57 -5.23 10.19 4.57
C LEU A 57 -5.00 11.15 3.40
N HIS A 58 -4.97 10.65 2.17
CA HIS A 58 -4.79 11.48 0.97
C HIS A 58 -5.95 12.46 0.77
N ALA A 59 -7.18 12.01 1.06
CA ALA A 59 -8.39 12.82 1.03
C ALA A 59 -8.47 13.86 2.18
N GLY A 60 -7.47 13.93 3.07
CA GLY A 60 -7.43 14.89 4.16
C GLY A 60 -8.41 14.61 5.30
N LYS A 61 -8.93 13.37 5.40
CA LYS A 61 -9.86 13.01 6.48
C LYS A 61 -9.18 13.16 7.86
N PRO A 62 -9.87 13.73 8.87
CA PRO A 62 -9.34 13.80 10.23
C PRO A 62 -9.04 12.42 10.80
N GLN A 63 -7.92 12.26 11.51
CA GLN A 63 -7.48 10.95 12.03
C GLN A 63 -8.53 10.27 12.93
N ARG A 64 -9.32 11.05 13.68
CA ARG A 64 -10.41 10.51 14.52
C ARG A 64 -11.52 9.89 13.68
N GLU A 65 -11.84 10.48 12.53
CA GLU A 65 -12.81 9.94 11.58
C GLU A 65 -12.29 8.63 10.99
N ILE A 66 -11.03 8.62 10.53
CA ILE A 66 -10.37 7.44 9.99
C ILE A 66 -10.36 6.28 11.00
N ALA A 67 -10.06 6.57 12.28
CA ALA A 67 -10.03 5.56 13.33
C ALA A 67 -11.40 4.91 13.53
N ARG A 68 -12.47 5.70 13.49
CA ARG A 68 -13.84 5.22 13.63
C ARG A 68 -14.28 4.41 12.41
N ASP A 69 -14.05 4.93 11.21
CA ASP A 69 -14.53 4.34 9.97
C ASP A 69 -13.81 3.02 9.64
N LEU A 70 -12.50 2.93 9.94
CA LEU A 70 -11.68 1.74 9.65
C LEU A 70 -11.45 0.84 10.86
N GLY A 71 -11.90 1.22 12.06
CA GLY A 71 -11.70 0.42 13.28
C GLY A 71 -10.22 0.26 13.70
N ILE A 72 -9.36 1.20 13.31
CA ILE A 72 -7.91 1.14 13.55
C ILE A 72 -7.43 2.14 14.60
N SER A 73 -6.32 1.83 15.27
CA SER A 73 -5.75 2.71 16.29
C SER A 73 -5.08 3.96 15.69
N ILE A 74 -5.06 5.06 16.45
CA ILE A 74 -4.34 6.30 16.10
C ILE A 74 -2.85 6.04 15.80
N SER A 75 -2.24 5.07 16.47
CA SER A 75 -0.85 4.66 16.22
C SER A 75 -0.68 4.08 14.80
N LYS A 76 -1.61 3.22 14.34
CA LYS A 76 -1.61 2.70 12.95
C LYS A 76 -1.75 3.85 11.94
N ILE A 77 -2.66 4.79 12.20
CA ILE A 77 -2.89 5.96 11.33
C ILE A 77 -1.64 6.83 11.23
N THR A 78 -0.97 7.10 12.36
CA THR A 78 0.26 7.89 12.40
C THR A 78 1.37 7.23 11.57
N ARG A 79 1.50 5.90 11.63
CA ARG A 79 2.44 5.16 10.76
C ARG A 79 2.08 5.30 9.28
N GLY A 80 0.80 5.14 8.92
CA GLY A 80 0.32 5.34 7.55
C GLY A 80 0.60 6.75 7.02
N SER A 81 0.36 7.78 7.84
CA SER A 81 0.65 9.18 7.51
C SER A 81 2.13 9.40 7.21
N ARG A 82 3.03 8.79 7.99
CA ARG A 82 4.47 8.87 7.75
C ARG A 82 4.88 8.15 6.46
N MET A 83 4.27 6.99 6.16
CA MET A 83 4.53 6.27 4.91
C MET A 83 4.14 7.09 3.68
N LEU A 84 3.03 7.83 3.76
CA LEU A 84 2.59 8.71 2.67
C LEU A 84 3.50 9.95 2.52
N GLN A 85 3.96 10.54 3.63
CA GLN A 85 4.79 11.75 3.64
C GLN A 85 6.26 11.49 3.29
N TYR A 86 6.85 10.40 3.80
CA TYR A 86 8.29 10.14 3.75
C TYR A 86 8.66 8.84 3.03
N GLY A 87 7.70 8.14 2.43
CA GLY A 87 7.95 6.93 1.64
C GLY A 87 8.57 7.22 0.27
N SER A 88 8.69 6.17 -0.55
CA SER A 88 9.22 6.26 -1.93
C SER A 88 8.33 7.01 -2.92
N GLY A 89 7.20 7.56 -2.48
CA GLY A 89 6.22 8.25 -3.34
C GLY A 89 5.29 7.35 -4.14
N GLY A 90 5.45 6.02 -4.06
CA GLY A 90 4.62 5.06 -4.81
C GLY A 90 3.12 5.21 -4.58
N PHE A 91 2.69 5.37 -3.32
CA PHE A 91 1.26 5.60 -3.02
C PHE A 91 0.72 6.87 -3.68
N THR A 92 1.43 7.99 -3.57
CA THR A 92 1.04 9.25 -4.20
C THR A 92 0.97 9.14 -5.72
N HIS A 93 1.88 8.40 -6.35
CA HIS A 93 1.84 8.13 -7.78
C HIS A 93 0.56 7.35 -8.17
N PHE A 94 0.28 6.24 -7.48
CA PHE A 94 -0.87 5.39 -7.81
C PHE A 94 -2.22 6.01 -7.46
N LEU A 95 -2.31 6.79 -6.37
CA LEU A 95 -3.50 7.59 -6.06
C LEU A 95 -3.86 8.53 -7.22
N LYS A 96 -2.88 9.29 -7.70
CA LYS A 96 -3.05 10.16 -8.89
C LYS A 96 -3.42 9.37 -10.14
N LYS A 97 -2.76 8.24 -10.40
CA LYS A 97 -3.03 7.36 -11.57
C LYS A 97 -4.47 6.83 -11.54
N LEU A 98 -4.96 6.47 -10.36
CA LEU A 98 -6.32 5.95 -10.16
C LEU A 98 -7.39 7.04 -10.00
N LYS A 99 -6.99 8.33 -10.00
CA LYS A 99 -7.88 9.47 -9.71
C LYS A 99 -8.59 9.35 -8.36
N LYS A 100 -7.83 8.92 -7.34
CA LYS A 100 -8.29 8.75 -5.95
C LYS A 100 -7.49 9.61 -4.99
#